data_AF-A0A7S3ZI14-F1
#
_entry.id   AF-A0A7S3ZI14-F1
#
_cell.length_a   1.000
_cell.length_b   1.000
_cell.length_c   1.000
_cell.angle_alpha   90.00
_cell.angle_beta   90.00
_cell.angle_gamma   90.00
#
_symmetry.space_group_name_H-M   'P 1'
#
loop_
_entity.id
_entity.type
_entity.pdbx_description
1 polymer ?
#
loop_
_entity_poly.entity_id
_entity_poly.type
_entity_poly.pdbx_seq_one_letter_code
_entity_poly.pdbx_strand_id
1 'polypeptide(L)'
;MPPNAAKGPSTEPSAAKTKSKPAKAYVLKRKTKKGGLGQWVPLLSLEVLLCAFLYTRMEESKTPFPDWWGLWLGIRGVLVGHVVVFTYHFVRKSYLHGQEKNIQRSEPDFDWSTELIGHGTRPEAFFMLVPYLSITWMFKLMPESYYDLETPVNPVHVFLQFAVYDFITYVVHRVQHKVETVYVTHKDHHAFINPHLFNAYSGSVQDTTLLILIPLYSTVLVLNALQIPISQQDYAWFGMLYANYFMLIHRL
;
A
#
# COMPACT_ATOMS: atom_id res chain seq x y z
N MET A 1 31.90 -75.39 13.56
CA MET A 1 32.75 -74.19 13.77
C MET A 1 32.37 -73.15 12.73
N PRO A 2 31.66 -72.06 13.10
CA PRO A 2 31.42 -70.93 12.21
C PRO A 2 32.60 -69.95 12.22
N PRO A 3 32.91 -69.26 11.09
CA PRO A 3 34.01 -68.31 11.02
C PRO A 3 33.68 -66.97 11.65
N ASN A 4 34.70 -66.39 12.28
CA ASN A 4 34.71 -65.13 13.00
C ASN A 4 34.27 -63.92 12.15
N ALA A 5 33.34 -63.15 12.72
CA ALA A 5 32.97 -61.82 12.26
C ALA A 5 34.09 -60.82 12.56
N ALA A 6 34.68 -60.22 11.52
CA ALA A 6 35.58 -59.09 11.66
C ALA A 6 34.76 -57.79 11.78
N LYS A 7 34.77 -57.19 12.98
CA LYS A 7 34.29 -55.81 13.21
C LYS A 7 35.27 -54.83 12.58
N GLY A 8 34.85 -54.16 11.51
CA GLY A 8 35.55 -53.00 10.94
C GLY A 8 35.44 -51.77 11.85
N PRO A 9 36.41 -50.85 11.83
CA PRO A 9 36.41 -49.65 12.66
C PRO A 9 35.30 -48.69 12.23
N SER A 10 34.42 -48.34 13.15
CA SER A 10 33.41 -47.29 12.99
C SER A 10 34.09 -45.92 12.99
N THR A 11 34.26 -45.33 11.81
CA THR A 11 34.64 -43.92 11.67
C THR A 11 33.40 -43.07 11.91
N GLU A 12 33.24 -42.54 13.13
CA GLU A 12 32.28 -41.47 13.42
C GLU A 12 32.67 -40.22 12.61
N PRO A 13 31.75 -39.63 11.83
CA PRO A 13 31.99 -38.34 11.21
C PRO A 13 32.02 -37.26 12.31
N SER A 14 33.22 -36.70 12.52
CA SER A 14 33.46 -35.52 13.36
C SER A 14 32.54 -34.38 12.90
N ALA A 15 31.52 -34.11 13.72
CA ALA A 15 30.61 -32.99 13.52
C ALA A 15 31.38 -31.68 13.68
N ALA A 16 31.85 -31.14 12.56
CA ALA A 16 32.41 -29.81 12.48
C ALA A 16 31.31 -28.80 12.87
N LYS A 17 31.31 -28.37 14.13
CA LYS A 17 30.54 -27.22 14.62
C LYS A 17 30.99 -25.97 13.87
N THR A 18 30.40 -25.71 12.72
CA THR A 18 30.51 -24.42 12.04
C THR A 18 29.82 -23.41 12.93
N LYS A 19 30.61 -22.69 13.75
CA LYS A 19 30.14 -21.52 14.50
C LYS A 19 29.69 -20.49 13.48
N SER A 20 28.39 -20.50 13.12
CA SER A 20 27.78 -19.43 12.34
C SER A 20 27.96 -18.15 13.13
N LYS A 21 28.79 -17.23 12.63
CA LYS A 21 28.91 -15.89 13.22
C LYS A 21 27.49 -15.30 13.23
N PRO A 22 27.02 -14.74 14.35
CA PRO A 22 25.72 -14.08 14.39
C PRO A 22 25.73 -13.01 13.31
N ALA A 23 24.75 -13.07 12.41
CA ALA A 23 24.54 -12.03 11.42
C ALA A 23 24.45 -10.72 12.20
N LYS A 24 25.41 -9.81 11.98
CA LYS A 24 25.35 -8.49 12.55
C LYS A 24 24.09 -7.85 11.98
N ALA A 25 23.02 -7.82 12.79
CA ALA A 25 21.83 -7.07 12.48
C ALA A 25 22.29 -5.63 12.22
N TYR A 26 22.31 -5.23 10.96
CA TYR A 26 22.49 -3.84 10.57
C TYR A 26 21.22 -3.12 11.02
N VAL A 27 21.15 -2.81 12.31
CA VAL A 27 20.22 -1.81 12.83
C VAL A 27 20.72 -0.49 12.27
N LEU A 28 20.30 -0.18 11.04
CA LEU A 28 20.36 1.16 10.50
C LEU A 28 19.54 2.01 11.47
N LYS A 29 20.24 2.68 12.41
CA LYS A 29 19.70 3.79 13.18
C LYS A 29 19.34 4.88 12.17
N ARG A 30 18.17 4.75 11.55
CA ARG A 30 17.52 5.84 10.83
C ARG A 30 17.38 6.93 11.87
N LYS A 31 18.17 8.01 11.73
CA LYS A 31 17.78 9.29 12.31
C LYS A 31 16.45 9.62 11.63
N THR A 32 15.35 9.20 12.23
CA THR A 32 14.03 9.70 11.88
C THR A 32 14.14 11.20 12.04
N LYS A 33 14.33 11.93 10.92
CA LYS A 33 14.05 13.35 10.89
C LYS A 33 12.57 13.40 11.26
N LYS A 34 12.27 13.68 12.53
CA LYS A 34 10.91 13.98 12.95
C LYS A 34 10.49 15.13 12.06
N GLY A 35 9.60 14.87 11.09
CA GLY A 35 9.02 15.93 10.31
C GLY A 35 8.38 16.87 11.30
N GLY A 36 8.97 18.04 11.49
CA GLY A 36 8.41 19.03 12.40
C GLY A 36 7.05 19.44 11.86
N LEU A 37 6.13 19.83 12.75
CA LEU A 37 4.80 20.34 12.38
C LEU A 37 4.87 21.39 11.25
N GLY A 38 5.96 22.17 11.19
CA GLY A 38 6.21 23.17 10.17
C GLY A 38 6.33 22.67 8.73
N GLN A 39 6.62 21.37 8.49
CA GLN A 39 6.58 20.80 7.13
C GLN A 39 5.14 20.61 6.63
N TRP A 40 4.18 20.47 7.54
CA TRP A 40 2.77 20.23 7.23
C TRP A 40 1.98 21.53 7.04
N VAL A 41 2.38 22.61 7.72
CA VAL A 41 1.72 23.93 7.60
C VAL A 41 1.51 24.38 6.15
N PRO A 42 2.54 24.41 5.26
CA PRO A 42 2.32 24.85 3.89
C PRO A 42 1.42 23.91 3.09
N LEU A 43 1.46 22.59 3.37
CA LEU A 43 0.58 21.61 2.73
C LEU A 43 -0.89 21.84 3.13
N LEU A 44 -1.15 22.00 4.43
CA LEU A 44 -2.47 22.29 4.95
C LEU A 44 -3.01 23.63 4.45
N SER A 45 -2.16 24.66 4.37
CA SER A 45 -2.55 25.96 3.80
C SER A 45 -2.94 25.85 2.32
N LEU A 46 -2.17 25.10 1.53
CA LEU A 46 -2.50 24.87 0.12
C LEU A 46 -3.80 24.09 -0.03
N GLU A 47 -4.03 23.09 0.82
CA GLU A 47 -5.26 22.29 0.84
C GLU A 47 -6.48 23.16 1.17
N VAL A 48 -6.39 24.03 2.18
CA VAL A 48 -7.47 24.97 2.52
C VAL A 48 -7.78 25.92 1.35
N LEU A 49 -6.74 26.47 0.70
CA LEU A 49 -6.93 27.32 -0.48
C LEU A 49 -7.57 26.56 -1.65
N LEU A 50 -7.16 25.30 -1.87
CA LEU A 50 -7.75 24.44 -2.88
C LEU A 50 -9.23 24.15 -2.57
N CYS A 51 -9.57 23.78 -1.34
CA CYS A 51 -10.94 23.55 -0.91
C CYS A 51 -11.80 24.81 -1.04
N ALA A 52 -11.28 25.99 -0.68
CA ALA A 52 -11.97 27.25 -0.86
C ALA A 52 -12.24 27.55 -2.34
N PHE A 53 -11.24 27.38 -3.20
CA PHE A 53 -11.39 27.54 -4.65
C PHE A 53 -12.43 26.58 -5.24
N LEU A 54 -12.37 25.29 -4.87
CA LEU A 54 -13.30 24.28 -5.35
C LEU A 54 -14.72 24.54 -4.85
N TYR A 55 -14.87 24.99 -3.61
CA TYR A 55 -16.15 25.39 -3.04
C TYR A 55 -16.77 26.53 -3.83
N THR A 56 -16.01 27.60 -4.08
CA THR A 56 -16.49 28.73 -4.90
C THR A 56 -16.91 28.27 -6.29
N ARG A 57 -16.13 27.39 -6.94
CA ARG A 57 -16.50 26.82 -8.25
C ARG A 57 -17.78 25.99 -8.21
N MET A 58 -18.00 25.20 -7.17
CA MET A 58 -19.24 24.44 -7.00
C MET A 58 -20.45 25.36 -6.80
N GLU A 59 -20.29 26.40 -5.98
CA GLU A 59 -21.33 27.40 -5.74
C GLU A 59 -21.69 28.15 -7.03
N GLU A 60 -20.69 28.60 -7.80
CA GLU A 60 -20.87 29.25 -9.10
C GLU A 60 -21.60 28.36 -10.11
N SER A 61 -21.28 27.06 -10.13
CA SER A 61 -21.92 26.08 -11.03
C SER A 61 -23.26 25.55 -10.54
N LYS A 62 -23.69 25.93 -9.32
CA LYS A 62 -24.89 25.41 -8.65
C LYS A 62 -24.91 23.88 -8.55
N THR A 63 -23.73 23.27 -8.48
CA THR A 63 -23.59 21.82 -8.39
C THR A 63 -23.88 21.39 -6.95
N PRO A 64 -24.86 20.51 -6.68
CA PRO A 64 -25.10 20.03 -5.34
C PRO A 64 -23.95 19.14 -4.85
N PHE A 65 -23.71 19.14 -3.54
CA PHE A 65 -22.80 18.17 -2.95
C PHE A 65 -23.30 16.73 -3.20
N PRO A 66 -22.39 15.79 -3.48
CA PRO A 66 -22.76 14.40 -3.58
C PRO A 66 -23.09 13.84 -2.20
N ASP A 67 -23.82 12.72 -2.19
CA ASP A 67 -24.09 12.00 -0.95
C ASP A 67 -22.76 11.52 -0.33
N TRP A 68 -22.50 11.91 0.93
CA TRP A 68 -21.33 11.49 1.69
C TRP A 68 -21.31 9.98 1.93
N TRP A 69 -22.47 9.31 1.82
CA TRP A 69 -22.61 7.87 1.98
C TRP A 69 -21.73 7.08 1.01
N GLY A 70 -21.59 7.52 -0.25
CA GLY A 70 -20.73 6.85 -1.23
C GLY A 70 -19.25 6.87 -0.84
N LEU A 71 -18.75 8.01 -0.32
CA LEU A 71 -17.40 8.10 0.23
C LEU A 71 -17.23 7.16 1.42
N TRP A 72 -18.21 7.15 2.33
CA TRP A 72 -18.18 6.29 3.51
C TRP A 72 -18.20 4.80 3.15
N LEU A 73 -18.99 4.38 2.16
CA LEU A 73 -19.00 3.00 1.66
C LEU A 73 -17.62 2.56 1.15
N GLY A 74 -16.93 3.43 0.40
CA GLY A 74 -15.57 3.17 -0.08
C GLY A 74 -14.58 2.98 1.08
N ILE A 75 -14.56 3.92 2.04
CA ILE A 75 -13.68 3.85 3.22
C ILE A 75 -13.98 2.60 4.04
N ARG A 76 -15.26 2.33 4.31
CA ARG A 76 -15.70 1.14 5.05
C ARG A 76 -15.28 -0.16 4.35
N GLY A 77 -15.38 -0.22 3.02
CA GLY A 77 -14.94 -1.36 2.23
C GLY A 77 -13.45 -1.66 2.46
N VAL A 78 -12.60 -0.63 2.38
CA VAL A 78 -11.17 -0.75 2.67
C VAL A 78 -10.91 -1.29 4.07
N LEU A 79 -11.60 -0.75 5.09
CA LEU A 79 -11.45 -1.19 6.48
C LEU A 79 -11.85 -2.66 6.68
N VAL A 80 -12.94 -3.11 6.06
CA VAL A 80 -13.36 -4.52 6.09
C VAL A 80 -12.29 -5.40 5.46
N GLY A 81 -11.77 -5.01 4.29
CA GLY A 81 -10.67 -5.73 3.65
C GLY A 81 -9.42 -5.81 4.53
N HIS A 82 -9.04 -4.71 5.18
CA HIS A 82 -7.89 -4.67 6.09
C HIS A 82 -8.07 -5.66 7.26
N VAL A 83 -9.26 -5.72 7.87
CA VAL A 83 -9.56 -6.71 8.92
C VAL A 83 -9.37 -8.14 8.41
N VAL A 84 -9.80 -8.44 7.19
CA VAL A 84 -9.61 -9.76 6.57
C VAL A 84 -8.12 -10.05 6.36
N VAL A 85 -7.36 -9.11 5.80
CA VAL A 85 -5.91 -9.26 5.58
C VAL A 85 -5.15 -9.40 6.90
N PHE A 86 -5.50 -8.64 7.92
CA PHE A 86 -4.86 -8.71 9.24
C PHE A 86 -5.14 -10.04 9.91
N THR A 87 -6.39 -10.52 9.85
CA THR A 87 -6.77 -11.82 10.38
C THR A 87 -6.03 -12.94 9.67
N TYR A 88 -5.99 -12.91 8.33
CA TYR A 88 -5.21 -13.85 7.53
C TYR A 88 -3.73 -13.84 7.93
N HIS A 89 -3.12 -12.65 8.00
CA HIS A 89 -1.70 -12.51 8.35
C HIS A 89 -1.44 -13.01 9.77
N PHE A 90 -2.33 -12.72 10.72
CA PHE A 90 -2.28 -13.18 12.11
C PHE A 90 -2.34 -14.69 12.19
N VAL A 91 -3.33 -15.32 11.57
CA VAL A 91 -3.45 -16.78 11.57
C VAL A 91 -2.22 -17.42 10.95
N ARG A 92 -1.76 -16.90 9.81
CA ARG A 92 -0.56 -17.36 9.12
C ARG A 92 0.69 -17.30 10.00
N LYS A 93 0.92 -16.17 10.69
CA LYS A 93 2.09 -15.99 11.57
C LYS A 93 1.98 -16.79 12.88
N SER A 94 0.80 -16.86 13.48
CA SER A 94 0.63 -17.49 14.79
C SER A 94 0.56 -19.02 14.72
N TYR A 95 0.03 -19.58 13.63
CA TYR A 95 -0.30 -21.01 13.56
C TYR A 95 0.36 -21.78 12.42
N LEU A 96 0.81 -21.12 11.34
CA LEU A 96 1.39 -21.78 10.16
C LEU A 96 2.92 -21.62 10.05
N HIS A 97 3.59 -21.25 11.14
CA HIS A 97 5.05 -21.05 11.15
C HIS A 97 5.81 -22.31 10.68
N GLY A 98 6.72 -22.11 9.71
CA GLY A 98 7.65 -23.14 9.23
C GLY A 98 7.12 -24.07 8.13
N GLN A 99 5.84 -23.97 7.75
CA GLN A 99 5.26 -24.81 6.69
C GLN A 99 5.29 -24.18 5.28
N GLU A 100 5.83 -22.97 5.16
CA GLU A 100 5.70 -22.17 3.95
C GLU A 100 7.06 -21.85 3.32
N LYS A 101 7.10 -21.86 2.00
CA LYS A 101 8.20 -21.28 1.24
C LYS A 101 8.06 -19.76 1.31
N ASN A 102 8.89 -19.11 2.12
CA ASN A 102 9.03 -17.67 2.06
C ASN A 102 9.75 -17.28 0.77
N ILE A 103 9.21 -16.30 0.05
CA ILE A 103 9.84 -15.72 -1.14
C ILE A 103 10.96 -14.76 -0.70
N GLN A 104 10.78 -14.10 0.45
CA GLN A 104 11.83 -13.34 1.11
C GLN A 104 12.96 -14.28 1.59
N ARG A 105 14.21 -13.93 1.26
CA ARG A 105 15.41 -14.70 1.65
C ARG A 105 15.63 -14.74 3.16
N SER A 106 15.19 -13.71 3.86
CA SER A 106 15.23 -13.61 5.32
C SER A 106 14.05 -12.76 5.78
N GLU A 107 13.02 -13.39 6.34
CA GLU A 107 11.90 -12.66 6.95
C GLU A 107 12.43 -12.01 8.24
N PRO A 108 12.27 -10.68 8.44
CA PRO A 108 12.74 -10.04 9.65
C PRO A 108 11.89 -10.43 10.86
N ASP A 109 12.43 -10.21 12.06
CA ASP A 109 11.68 -10.41 13.30
C ASP A 109 10.42 -9.55 13.31
N PHE A 110 9.28 -10.18 13.59
CA PHE A 110 7.97 -9.55 13.50
C PHE A 110 7.27 -9.60 14.86
N ASP A 111 7.07 -8.42 15.46
CA ASP A 111 6.25 -8.27 16.67
C ASP A 111 4.91 -7.65 16.31
N TRP A 112 3.83 -8.41 16.50
CA TRP A 112 2.47 -8.02 16.11
C TRP A 112 2.03 -6.67 16.69
N SER A 113 2.25 -6.48 17.98
CA SER A 113 1.81 -5.28 18.69
C SER A 113 2.57 -4.06 18.20
N THR A 114 3.90 -4.15 18.12
CA THR A 114 4.75 -3.05 17.65
C THR A 114 4.42 -2.67 16.21
N GLU A 115 4.19 -3.65 15.34
CA GLU A 115 3.89 -3.41 13.94
C GLU A 115 2.49 -2.83 13.71
N LEU A 116 1.48 -3.33 14.43
CA LEU A 116 0.12 -2.81 14.35
C LEU A 116 0.01 -1.38 14.91
N ILE A 117 0.65 -1.12 16.06
CA ILE A 117 0.76 0.24 16.60
C ILE A 117 1.54 1.12 15.63
N GLY A 118 2.64 0.61 15.07
CA GLY A 118 3.44 1.28 14.06
C GLY A 118 2.61 1.67 12.82
N HIS A 119 1.73 0.77 12.36
CA HIS A 119 0.82 1.04 11.25
C HIS A 119 -0.18 2.14 11.59
N GLY A 120 -0.83 2.06 12.75
CA GLY A 120 -1.81 3.06 13.19
C GLY A 120 -1.20 4.42 13.53
N THR A 121 0.11 4.48 13.78
CA THR A 121 0.84 5.71 14.13
C THR A 121 1.64 6.31 12.96
N ARG A 122 1.54 5.75 11.74
CA ARG A 122 2.13 6.30 10.50
C ARG A 122 1.08 7.17 9.78
N PRO A 123 1.02 8.49 10.06
CA PRO A 123 0.00 9.36 9.52
C PRO A 123 0.06 9.48 7.99
N GLU A 124 1.22 9.28 7.38
CA GLU A 124 1.51 9.74 6.02
C GLU A 124 0.48 9.24 5.00
N ALA A 125 0.16 7.95 4.98
CA ALA A 125 -0.83 7.43 4.05
C ALA A 125 -2.26 7.88 4.38
N PHE A 126 -2.64 7.93 5.66
CA PHE A 126 -3.99 8.35 6.07
C PHE A 126 -4.23 9.83 5.77
N PHE A 127 -3.27 10.69 6.10
CA PHE A 127 -3.35 12.13 5.87
C PHE A 127 -3.24 12.52 4.39
N MET A 128 -2.74 11.64 3.52
CA MET A 128 -2.73 11.90 2.09
C MET A 128 -3.98 11.31 1.40
N LEU A 129 -4.36 10.08 1.73
CA LEU A 129 -5.49 9.39 1.09
C LEU A 129 -6.85 9.91 1.54
N VAL A 130 -7.06 10.18 2.84
CA VAL A 130 -8.38 10.62 3.34
C VAL A 130 -8.75 11.99 2.77
N PRO A 131 -7.88 13.02 2.79
CA PRO A 131 -8.15 14.27 2.10
C PRO A 131 -8.32 14.11 0.60
N TYR A 132 -7.47 13.32 -0.06
CA TYR A 132 -7.61 13.04 -1.49
C TYR A 132 -9.01 12.49 -1.82
N LEU A 133 -9.46 11.46 -1.12
CA LEU A 133 -10.78 10.86 -1.32
C LEU A 133 -11.90 11.84 -0.98
N SER A 134 -11.76 12.61 0.09
CA SER A 134 -12.76 13.58 0.52
C SER A 134 -12.89 14.73 -0.48
N ILE A 135 -11.77 15.29 -0.95
CA ILE A 135 -11.76 16.39 -1.91
C ILE A 135 -12.30 15.91 -3.26
N THR A 136 -11.79 14.80 -3.78
CA THR A 136 -12.25 14.28 -5.09
C THR A 136 -13.72 13.89 -5.08
N TRP A 137 -14.20 13.31 -3.97
CA TRP A 137 -15.61 13.00 -3.79
C TRP A 137 -16.46 14.26 -3.63
N MET A 138 -16.26 15.02 -2.54
CA MET A 138 -17.14 16.13 -2.16
C MET A 138 -17.20 17.23 -3.20
N PHE A 139 -16.11 17.47 -3.94
CA PHE A 139 -16.07 18.50 -4.98
C PHE A 139 -16.47 18.02 -6.38
N LYS A 140 -17.07 16.82 -6.49
CA LYS A 140 -17.50 16.21 -7.76
C LYS A 140 -16.42 16.22 -8.85
N LEU A 141 -15.17 15.93 -8.48
CA LEU A 141 -14.03 15.96 -9.40
C LEU A 141 -13.97 14.72 -10.30
N MET A 142 -14.76 13.69 -10.01
CA MET A 142 -14.87 12.48 -10.83
C MET A 142 -16.04 12.59 -11.83
N PRO A 143 -16.08 11.75 -12.87
CA PRO A 143 -17.23 11.66 -13.78
C PRO A 143 -18.52 11.31 -13.05
N GLU A 144 -19.67 11.70 -13.62
CA GLU A 144 -20.98 11.50 -12.99
C GLU A 144 -21.28 10.03 -12.63
N SER A 145 -20.80 9.08 -13.43
CA SER A 145 -20.99 7.65 -13.17
C SER A 145 -20.41 7.21 -11.82
N TYR A 146 -19.34 7.85 -11.32
CA TYR A 146 -18.72 7.50 -10.03
C TYR A 146 -19.60 7.86 -8.83
N TYR A 147 -20.64 8.67 -9.04
CA TYR A 147 -21.61 9.07 -8.00
C TYR A 147 -22.90 8.25 -8.05
N ASP A 148 -22.99 7.27 -8.98
CA ASP A 148 -24.09 6.31 -9.01
C ASP A 148 -23.86 5.21 -7.96
N LEU A 149 -24.74 5.21 -6.95
CA LEU A 149 -24.74 4.25 -5.82
C LEU A 149 -25.54 2.98 -6.10
N GLU A 150 -26.39 3.00 -7.14
CA GLU A 150 -27.36 1.92 -7.41
C GLU A 150 -26.80 0.84 -8.32
N THR A 151 -25.93 1.23 -9.27
CA THR A 151 -25.32 0.27 -10.20
C THR A 151 -24.49 -0.78 -9.44
N PRO A 152 -24.80 -2.08 -9.63
CA PRO A 152 -24.05 -3.16 -8.99
C PRO A 152 -22.64 -3.27 -9.57
N VAL A 153 -21.75 -3.89 -8.81
CA VAL A 153 -20.38 -4.17 -9.27
C VAL A 153 -20.35 -4.94 -10.59
N ASN A 154 -19.53 -4.43 -11.50
CA ASN A 154 -19.06 -5.12 -12.68
C ASN A 154 -17.57 -5.50 -12.49
N PRO A 155 -17.24 -6.80 -12.34
CA PRO A 155 -15.86 -7.26 -12.17
C PRO A 155 -14.91 -6.82 -13.29
N VAL A 156 -15.41 -6.62 -14.51
CA VAL A 156 -14.61 -6.13 -15.65
C VAL A 156 -14.19 -4.69 -15.41
N HIS A 157 -15.07 -3.84 -14.87
CA HIS A 157 -14.74 -2.46 -14.51
C HIS A 157 -13.66 -2.41 -13.41
N VAL A 158 -13.77 -3.27 -12.40
CA VAL A 158 -12.77 -3.40 -11.34
C VAL A 158 -11.41 -3.83 -11.92
N PHE A 159 -11.40 -4.83 -12.81
CA PHE A 159 -10.19 -5.28 -13.49
C PHE A 159 -9.56 -4.18 -14.37
N LEU A 160 -10.36 -3.43 -15.13
CA LEU A 160 -9.87 -2.35 -15.98
C LEU A 160 -9.24 -1.22 -15.16
N GLN A 161 -9.81 -0.90 -13.99
CA GLN A 161 -9.20 0.05 -13.05
C GLN A 161 -7.82 -0.42 -12.61
N PHE A 162 -7.66 -1.70 -12.24
CA PHE A 162 -6.34 -2.28 -11.94
C PHE A 162 -5.38 -2.19 -13.12
N ALA A 163 -5.82 -2.60 -14.32
CA ALA A 163 -4.96 -2.63 -15.50
C ALA A 163 -4.44 -1.22 -15.88
N VAL A 164 -5.32 -0.22 -15.84
CA VAL A 164 -4.96 1.18 -16.11
C VAL A 164 -4.07 1.73 -15.00
N TYR A 165 -4.44 1.52 -13.73
CA TYR A 165 -3.66 1.96 -12.59
C TYR A 165 -2.24 1.39 -12.60
N ASP A 166 -2.10 0.07 -12.81
CA ASP A 166 -0.80 -0.61 -12.86
C ASP A 166 0.05 -0.11 -14.02
N PHE A 167 -0.54 0.09 -15.20
CA PHE A 167 0.17 0.64 -16.35
C PHE A 167 0.70 2.05 -16.07
N ILE A 168 -0.14 2.95 -15.55
CA ILE A 168 0.27 4.32 -15.21
C ILE A 168 1.35 4.31 -14.14
N THR A 169 1.15 3.52 -13.07
CA THR A 169 2.10 3.39 -11.96
C THR A 169 3.43 2.84 -12.46
N TYR A 170 3.43 1.83 -13.34
CA TYR A 170 4.63 1.31 -13.99
C TYR A 170 5.37 2.41 -14.77
N VAL A 171 4.67 3.19 -15.60
CA VAL A 171 5.30 4.28 -16.36
C VAL A 171 5.92 5.32 -15.41
N VAL A 172 5.17 5.80 -14.42
CA VAL A 172 5.66 6.79 -13.46
C VAL A 172 6.86 6.26 -12.68
N HIS A 173 6.77 5.02 -12.17
CA HIS A 173 7.87 4.36 -11.45
C HIS A 173 9.13 4.24 -12.31
N ARG A 174 8.99 3.84 -13.57
CA ARG A 174 10.10 3.77 -14.52
C ARG A 174 10.72 5.14 -14.77
N VAL A 175 9.91 6.20 -14.87
CA VAL A 175 10.42 7.58 -15.00
C VAL A 175 11.18 8.01 -13.74
N GLN A 176 10.65 7.73 -12.54
CA GLN A 176 11.35 8.02 -11.28
C GLN A 176 12.73 7.36 -11.23
N HIS A 177 12.88 6.15 -11.76
CA HIS A 177 14.17 5.45 -11.84
C HIS A 177 15.12 5.99 -12.92
N LYS A 178 14.61 6.67 -13.93
CA LYS A 178 15.41 7.16 -15.07
C LYS A 178 15.81 8.62 -14.95
N VAL A 179 15.04 9.43 -14.24
CA VAL A 179 15.27 10.86 -14.09
C VAL A 179 15.81 11.15 -12.70
N GLU A 180 17.08 11.52 -12.60
CA GLU A 180 17.80 11.71 -11.32
C GLU A 180 17.10 12.67 -10.35
N THR A 181 16.53 13.77 -10.87
CA THR A 181 15.82 14.76 -10.06
C THR A 181 14.56 14.20 -9.40
N VAL A 182 13.88 13.26 -10.06
CA VAL A 182 12.68 12.61 -9.55
C VAL A 182 13.04 11.39 -8.69
N TYR A 183 14.16 10.71 -8.99
CA TYR A 183 14.63 9.56 -8.22
C TYR A 183 14.79 9.85 -6.72
N VAL A 184 15.16 11.09 -6.36
CA VAL A 184 15.27 11.52 -4.96
C VAL A 184 13.96 11.28 -4.18
N THR A 185 12.80 11.39 -4.83
CA THR A 185 11.49 11.16 -4.21
C THR A 185 11.23 9.70 -3.88
N HIS A 186 11.82 8.79 -4.67
CA HIS A 186 11.60 7.35 -4.60
C HIS A 186 12.72 6.60 -3.84
N LYS A 187 13.88 7.24 -3.63
CA LYS A 187 15.04 6.65 -2.95
C LYS A 187 14.73 6.10 -1.56
N ASP A 188 13.88 6.80 -0.80
CA ASP A 188 13.52 6.39 0.57
C ASP A 188 12.73 5.08 0.62
N HIS A 189 12.01 4.77 -0.46
CA HIS A 189 11.26 3.52 -0.64
C HIS A 189 12.20 2.32 -0.78
N HIS A 190 13.33 2.46 -1.49
CA HIS A 190 14.34 1.39 -1.65
C HIS A 190 15.09 1.02 -0.37
N ALA A 191 14.92 1.78 0.71
CA ALA A 191 15.49 1.41 2.00
C ALA A 191 14.82 0.17 2.63
N PHE A 192 13.60 -0.18 2.20
CA PHE A 192 12.87 -1.34 2.68
C PHE A 192 13.20 -2.58 1.84
N ILE A 193 14.31 -3.24 2.15
CA ILE A 193 14.78 -4.42 1.39
C ILE A 193 13.92 -5.66 1.68
N ASN A 194 13.39 -5.79 2.90
CA ASN A 194 12.46 -6.85 3.32
C ASN A 194 11.29 -6.20 4.06
N PRO A 195 10.32 -5.60 3.36
CA PRO A 195 9.21 -4.93 4.02
C PRO A 195 8.30 -5.92 4.75
N HIS A 196 7.73 -5.49 5.87
CA HIS A 196 6.62 -6.18 6.53
C HIS A 196 5.30 -5.79 5.87
N LEU A 197 4.23 -6.53 6.21
CA LEU A 197 2.87 -6.26 5.73
C LEU A 197 2.48 -4.77 5.92
N PHE A 198 2.82 -4.21 7.08
CA PHE A 198 2.47 -2.84 7.46
C PHE A 198 3.42 -1.77 6.89
N ASN A 199 4.50 -2.16 6.22
CA ASN A 199 5.41 -1.22 5.58
C ASN A 199 4.85 -0.62 4.29
N ALA A 200 3.80 -1.20 3.72
CA ALA A 200 3.18 -0.73 2.48
C ALA A 200 2.91 0.79 2.48
N TYR A 201 2.54 1.35 3.62
CA TYR A 201 2.17 2.75 3.78
C TYR A 201 3.29 3.66 4.31
N SER A 202 4.54 3.24 4.21
CA SER A 202 5.70 3.96 4.80
C SER A 202 6.45 4.84 3.79
N GLY A 203 5.78 5.22 2.70
CA GLY A 203 6.35 6.07 1.65
C GLY A 203 6.51 7.53 2.09
N SER A 204 7.32 8.28 1.34
CA SER A 204 7.35 9.74 1.49
C SER A 204 6.06 10.35 0.93
N VAL A 205 5.77 11.61 1.28
CA VAL A 205 4.64 12.36 0.69
C VAL A 205 4.77 12.40 -0.84
N GLN A 206 5.98 12.63 -1.36
CA GLN A 206 6.24 12.69 -2.79
C GLN A 206 6.05 11.33 -3.48
N ASP A 207 6.55 10.25 -2.84
CA ASP A 207 6.38 8.88 -3.33
C ASP A 207 4.90 8.49 -3.38
N THR A 208 4.15 8.79 -2.31
CA THR A 208 2.70 8.58 -2.22
C THR A 208 1.95 9.37 -3.30
N THR A 209 2.29 10.65 -3.50
CA THR A 209 1.65 11.46 -4.53
C THR A 209 1.90 10.93 -5.94
N LEU A 210 3.16 10.60 -6.27
CA LEU A 210 3.55 10.16 -7.61
C LEU A 210 3.11 8.73 -7.94
N LEU A 211 3.16 7.81 -6.98
CA LEU A 211 2.86 6.40 -7.20
C LEU A 211 1.44 5.98 -6.80
N ILE A 212 0.72 6.79 -6.01
CA ILE A 212 -0.63 6.45 -5.56
C ILE A 212 -1.64 7.50 -6.05
N LEU A 213 -1.55 8.75 -5.59
CA LEU A 213 -2.62 9.73 -5.84
C LEU A 213 -2.76 10.12 -7.32
N ILE A 214 -1.65 10.40 -8.00
CA ILE A 214 -1.65 10.75 -9.42
C ILE A 214 -2.15 9.58 -10.27
N PRO A 215 -1.63 8.34 -10.11
CA PRO A 215 -2.15 7.19 -10.85
C PRO A 215 -3.62 6.88 -10.56
N LEU A 216 -4.10 7.02 -9.32
CA LEU A 216 -5.52 6.87 -8.99
C LEU A 216 -6.40 7.86 -9.76
N TYR A 217 -6.10 9.16 -9.67
CA TYR A 217 -6.91 10.17 -10.35
C TYR A 217 -6.79 10.05 -11.88
N SER A 218 -5.59 9.75 -12.38
CA SER A 218 -5.36 9.58 -13.81
C SER A 218 -6.11 8.35 -14.36
N THR A 219 -6.26 7.29 -13.57
CA THR A 219 -7.10 6.12 -13.92
C THR A 219 -8.54 6.53 -14.15
N VAL A 220 -9.10 7.37 -13.27
CA VAL A 220 -10.45 7.92 -13.43
C VAL A 220 -10.58 8.69 -14.74
N LEU A 221 -9.62 9.59 -15.04
CA LEU A 221 -9.63 10.40 -16.26
C LEU A 221 -9.50 9.56 -17.53
N VAL A 222 -8.63 8.54 -17.53
CA VAL A 222 -8.42 7.65 -18.67
C VAL A 222 -9.67 6.82 -18.95
N LEU A 223 -10.27 6.19 -17.93
CA LEU A 223 -11.47 5.38 -18.11
C LEU A 223 -12.66 6.23 -18.57
N ASN A 224 -12.77 7.46 -18.07
CA ASN A 224 -13.74 8.44 -18.55
C ASN A 224 -13.52 8.81 -20.02
N ALA A 225 -12.27 9.07 -20.42
CA ALA A 225 -11.93 9.39 -21.81
C ALA A 225 -12.25 8.22 -22.77
N LEU A 226 -12.17 6.98 -22.27
CA LEU A 226 -12.60 5.77 -22.97
C LEU A 226 -14.10 5.50 -22.87
N GLN A 227 -14.87 6.41 -22.27
CA GLN A 227 -16.33 6.31 -22.08
C GLN A 227 -16.77 5.06 -21.31
N ILE A 228 -15.94 4.59 -20.37
CA ILE A 228 -16.26 3.45 -19.51
C ILE A 228 -17.00 3.98 -18.26
N PRO A 229 -18.28 3.65 -18.06
CA PRO A 229 -19.08 4.19 -16.97
C PRO A 229 -18.82 3.43 -15.67
N ILE A 230 -17.72 3.76 -15.01
CA ILE A 230 -17.37 3.20 -13.69
C ILE A 230 -18.36 3.74 -12.65
N SER A 231 -19.02 2.83 -11.94
CA SER A 231 -19.95 3.16 -10.84
C SER A 231 -19.23 3.43 -9.52
N GLN A 232 -19.93 3.95 -8.51
CA GLN A 232 -19.36 4.06 -7.17
C GLN A 232 -18.95 2.70 -6.60
N GLN A 233 -19.76 1.67 -6.81
CA GLN A 233 -19.49 0.34 -6.25
C GLN A 233 -18.26 -0.29 -6.91
N ASP A 234 -18.08 -0.13 -8.23
CA ASP A 234 -16.88 -0.56 -8.95
C ASP A 234 -15.62 0.09 -8.36
N TYR A 235 -15.69 1.40 -8.10
CA TYR A 235 -14.57 2.16 -7.53
C TYR A 235 -14.28 1.74 -6.09
N ALA A 236 -15.31 1.51 -5.28
CA ALA A 236 -15.17 1.04 -3.90
C ALA A 236 -14.52 -0.35 -3.83
N TRP A 237 -14.92 -1.27 -4.71
CA TRP A 237 -14.32 -2.60 -4.80
C TRP A 237 -12.88 -2.56 -5.29
N PHE A 238 -12.59 -1.74 -6.30
CA PHE A 238 -11.22 -1.48 -6.73
C PHE A 238 -10.38 -0.95 -5.56
N GLY A 239 -10.84 0.09 -4.87
CA GLY A 239 -10.12 0.68 -3.73
C GLY A 239 -9.90 -0.31 -2.58
N MET A 240 -10.91 -1.11 -2.23
CA MET A 240 -10.79 -2.17 -1.24
C MET A 240 -9.74 -3.20 -1.66
N LEU A 241 -9.84 -3.77 -2.86
CA LEU A 241 -8.91 -4.79 -3.33
C LEU A 241 -7.50 -4.22 -3.47
N TYR A 242 -7.35 -3.01 -3.99
CA TYR A 242 -6.09 -2.33 -4.22
C TYR A 242 -5.36 -2.09 -2.90
N ALA A 243 -6.03 -1.49 -1.91
CA ALA A 243 -5.43 -1.21 -0.61
C ALA A 243 -4.92 -2.49 0.07
N ASN A 244 -5.67 -3.58 -0.06
CA ASN A 244 -5.34 -4.87 0.55
C ASN A 244 -4.26 -5.63 -0.21
N TYR A 245 -4.34 -5.62 -1.54
CA TYR A 245 -3.30 -6.15 -2.42
C TYR A 245 -1.96 -5.46 -2.16
N PHE A 246 -1.98 -4.14 -2.00
CA PHE A 246 -0.80 -3.35 -1.71
C PHE A 246 -0.11 -3.79 -0.41
N MET A 247 -0.86 -4.22 0.62
CA MET A 247 -0.26 -4.80 1.82
C MET A 247 0.34 -6.18 1.55
N LEU A 248 -0.37 -7.03 0.80
CA LEU A 248 0.02 -8.42 0.56
C LEU A 248 1.29 -8.55 -0.28
N ILE A 249 1.50 -7.69 -1.29
CA ILE A 249 2.70 -7.75 -2.16
C ILE A 249 4.01 -7.50 -1.42
N HIS A 250 3.96 -6.79 -0.28
CA HIS A 250 5.16 -6.57 0.55
C HIS A 250 5.61 -7.84 1.28
N ARG A 251 4.83 -8.92 1.21
CA ARG A 251 5.12 -10.22 1.85
C ARG A 251 5.14 -11.40 0.87
N LEU A 252 4.96 -11.13 -0.43
CA LEU A 252 5.23 -12.11 -1.49
C LEU A 252 6.72 -12.10 -1.86
#